data_AF-A0A260YTF8-F1
#
_entry.id   AF-A0A260YTF8-F1
#
_cell.length_a   1.000
_cell.length_b   1.000
_cell.length_c   1.000
_cell.angle_alpha   90.00
_cell.angle_beta   90.00
_cell.angle_gamma   90.00
#
_symmetry.space_group_name_H-M   'P 1'
#
loop_
_entity.id
_entity.type
_entity.pdbx_description
1 polymer ?
#
loop_
_entity_poly.entity_id
_entity_poly.type
_entity_poly.pdbx_seq_one_letter_code
_entity_poly.pdbx_strand_id
1 'polypeptide(L)'
;MEAFTERISGSNLVPLIDPHFGKLLEAKPEDLSQAIDVFLNHLKRFDDHPDRQVLITYRQCALFLKEKRERGAEKEKNENGSSEEEGKQLNISE
;
A
#
# COMPACT_ATOMS: atom_id res chain seq x y z
N MET A 1 16.75 -3.63 -4.53
CA MET A 1 15.57 -3.88 -5.39
C MET A 1 15.80 -5.05 -6.35
N GLU A 2 17.03 -5.30 -6.80
CA GLU A 2 17.40 -6.38 -7.74
C GLU A 2 17.06 -7.81 -7.26
N ALA A 3 17.22 -8.09 -5.96
CA ALA A 3 16.95 -9.41 -5.40
C ALA A 3 15.48 -9.85 -5.44
N PHE A 4 14.54 -8.91 -5.59
CA PHE A 4 13.11 -9.23 -5.66
C PHE A 4 12.73 -9.76 -7.04
N THR A 5 13.21 -9.09 -8.09
CA THR A 5 13.05 -9.50 -9.49
C THR A 5 13.72 -10.83 -9.77
N GLU A 6 14.94 -11.09 -9.27
CA GLU A 6 15.64 -12.35 -9.52
C GLU A 6 14.91 -13.59 -8.98
N ARG A 7 14.19 -13.46 -7.86
CA ARG A 7 13.52 -14.60 -7.20
C ARG A 7 12.26 -15.09 -7.92
N ILE A 8 11.68 -14.26 -8.79
CA ILE A 8 10.42 -14.54 -9.51
C ILE A 8 10.55 -14.42 -11.04
N SER A 9 11.68 -13.92 -11.55
CA SER A 9 11.98 -13.70 -12.99
C SER A 9 11.80 -14.95 -13.88
N GLY A 10 11.93 -16.15 -13.32
CA GLY A 10 11.70 -17.41 -14.06
C GLY A 10 10.23 -17.82 -14.23
N SER A 11 9.28 -17.13 -13.59
CA SER A 11 7.87 -17.52 -13.63
C SER A 11 7.11 -16.80 -14.74
N ASN A 12 6.35 -17.59 -15.50
CA ASN A 12 5.43 -17.07 -16.51
C ASN A 12 4.24 -16.29 -15.90
N LEU A 13 4.07 -16.31 -14.59
CA LEU A 13 3.06 -15.51 -13.89
C LEU A 13 3.45 -14.04 -13.76
N VAL A 14 4.74 -13.72 -13.68
CA VAL A 14 5.20 -12.33 -13.43
C VAL A 14 4.68 -11.38 -14.53
N PRO A 15 4.83 -11.68 -15.84
CA PRO A 15 4.28 -10.82 -16.89
C PRO A 15 2.75 -10.67 -16.84
N LEU A 16 2.03 -11.63 -16.25
CA LEU A 16 0.57 -11.60 -16.12
C LEU A 16 0.11 -10.79 -14.91
N ILE A 17 0.93 -10.72 -13.85
CA ILE A 17 0.58 -10.07 -12.58
C ILE A 17 1.14 -8.65 -12.49
N ASP A 18 2.37 -8.42 -12.96
CA ASP A 18 3.07 -7.14 -12.84
C ASP A 18 2.27 -5.93 -13.33
N PRO A 19 1.60 -5.98 -14.50
CA PRO A 19 0.80 -4.86 -14.96
C PRO A 19 -0.38 -4.52 -14.01
N HIS A 20 -0.94 -5.52 -13.35
CA HIS A 20 -2.01 -5.32 -12.37
C HIS A 20 -1.46 -4.81 -11.03
N PHE A 21 -0.26 -5.25 -10.66
CA PHE A 21 0.42 -4.74 -9.47
C PHE A 21 0.89 -3.30 -9.64
N GLY A 22 1.38 -2.92 -10.83
CA GLY A 22 1.73 -1.53 -11.17
C GLY A 22 0.55 -0.58 -10.98
N LYS A 23 -0.64 -0.96 -11.49
CA LYS A 23 -1.88 -0.20 -11.28
C LYS A 23 -2.26 -0.05 -9.81
N LEU A 24 -1.97 -1.06 -8.99
CA LEU A 24 -2.18 -0.98 -7.54
C LEU A 24 -1.21 0.03 -6.90
N LEU A 25 0.04 0.08 -7.33
CA LEU A 25 1.02 1.05 -6.83
C LEU A 25 0.71 2.49 -7.23
N GLU A 26 0.09 2.68 -8.41
CA GLU A 26 -0.36 3.98 -8.91
C GLU A 26 -1.75 4.39 -8.38
N ALA A 27 -2.41 3.51 -7.62
CA ALA A 27 -3.73 3.81 -7.08
C ALA A 27 -3.67 4.99 -6.11
N LYS A 28 -4.63 5.90 -6.25
CA LYS A 28 -4.78 7.00 -5.29
C LYS A 28 -5.03 6.44 -3.89
N PRO A 29 -4.64 7.16 -2.83
CA PRO A 29 -4.90 6.75 -1.47
C PRO A 29 -6.37 6.39 -1.27
N GLU A 30 -7.32 7.24 -1.67
CA GLU A 30 -8.77 7.02 -1.56
C GLU A 30 -9.23 5.66 -2.12
N ASP A 31 -8.72 5.29 -3.30
CA ASP A 31 -9.09 4.09 -4.04
C ASP A 31 -8.25 2.85 -3.67
N LEU A 32 -7.18 3.02 -2.87
CA LEU A 32 -6.20 1.97 -2.61
C LEU A 32 -6.82 0.70 -2.03
N SER A 33 -7.80 0.81 -1.14
CA SER A 33 -8.50 -0.37 -0.59
C SER A 33 -9.23 -1.15 -1.68
N GLN A 34 -9.93 -0.47 -2.58
CA GLN A 34 -10.63 -1.11 -3.69
C GLN A 34 -9.64 -1.70 -4.70
N ALA A 35 -8.54 -1.00 -4.98
CA ALA A 35 -7.48 -1.50 -5.85
C ALA A 35 -6.83 -2.78 -5.30
N ILE A 36 -6.62 -2.85 -3.98
CA ILE A 36 -6.12 -4.05 -3.30
C ILE A 36 -7.10 -5.21 -3.47
N ASP A 37 -8.40 -5.00 -3.22
CA ASP A 37 -9.41 -6.05 -3.37
C ASP A 37 -9.49 -6.58 -4.80
N VAL A 38 -9.46 -5.68 -5.79
CA VAL A 38 -9.43 -6.05 -7.22
C VAL A 38 -8.19 -6.85 -7.56
N PHE A 39 -7.02 -6.43 -7.07
CA PHE A 39 -5.75 -7.11 -7.30
C PHE A 39 -5.74 -8.51 -6.65
N LEU A 40 -6.15 -8.62 -5.38
CA LEU A 40 -6.24 -9.91 -4.69
C LEU A 40 -7.23 -10.86 -5.37
N ASN A 41 -8.34 -10.34 -5.88
CA ASN A 41 -9.29 -11.13 -6.66
C ASN A 41 -8.71 -11.60 -8.00
N HIS A 42 -7.89 -10.78 -8.65
CA HIS A 42 -7.16 -11.18 -9.86
C HIS A 42 -6.19 -12.33 -9.56
N LEU A 43 -5.47 -12.29 -8.44
CA LEU A 43 -4.53 -13.35 -8.05
C LEU A 43 -5.20 -14.72 -7.81
N LYS A 44 -6.49 -14.75 -7.41
CA LYS A 44 -7.24 -16.01 -7.23
C LYS A 44 -7.33 -16.85 -8.50
N ARG A 45 -7.23 -16.24 -9.68
CA ARG A 45 -7.25 -16.94 -10.98
C ARG A 45 -6.05 -17.88 -11.17
N PHE A 46 -5.02 -17.72 -10.35
CA PHE A 46 -3.79 -18.47 -10.43
C PHE A 46 -3.58 -19.39 -9.22
N ASP A 47 -4.56 -19.55 -8.31
CA ASP A 47 -4.37 -20.30 -7.06
C ASP A 47 -3.87 -21.75 -7.26
N ASP A 48 -4.25 -22.39 -8.37
CA ASP A 48 -3.81 -23.74 -8.73
C ASP A 48 -2.47 -23.79 -9.50
N HIS A 49 -1.79 -22.65 -9.69
CA HIS A 49 -0.56 -22.58 -10.48
C HIS A 49 0.65 -23.16 -9.71
N PRO A 50 1.56 -23.92 -10.37
CA PRO A 50 2.74 -24.50 -9.71
C PRO A 50 3.66 -23.44 -9.06
N ASP A 51 3.76 -22.26 -9.66
CA ASP A 51 4.53 -21.11 -9.15
C ASP A 51 3.80 -20.32 -8.05
N ARG A 52 3.11 -21.01 -7.14
CA ARG A 52 2.37 -20.37 -6.02
C ARG A 52 3.19 -19.41 -5.16
N GLN A 53 4.52 -19.59 -5.12
CA GLN A 53 5.42 -18.72 -4.36
C GLN A 53 5.37 -17.27 -4.87
N VAL A 54 5.26 -17.09 -6.20
CA VAL A 54 5.10 -15.77 -6.83
C VAL A 54 3.81 -15.11 -6.33
N LEU A 55 2.70 -15.86 -6.30
CA LEU A 55 1.40 -15.38 -5.84
C LEU A 55 1.43 -14.98 -4.36
N ILE A 56 2.09 -15.78 -3.51
CA ILE A 56 2.27 -15.46 -2.10
C ILE A 56 3.01 -14.13 -1.94
N THR A 57 4.08 -13.93 -2.71
CA THR A 57 4.84 -12.68 -2.69
C THR A 57 3.99 -11.47 -3.05
N TYR A 58 3.23 -11.50 -4.14
CA TYR A 58 2.35 -10.39 -4.51
C TYR A 58 1.22 -10.16 -3.48
N ARG A 59 0.66 -11.22 -2.89
CA ARG A 59 -0.33 -11.11 -1.81
C ARG A 59 0.24 -10.38 -0.60
N GLN A 60 1.45 -10.74 -0.17
CA GLN A 60 2.14 -10.08 0.93
C GLN A 60 2.40 -8.61 0.62
N CYS A 61 2.84 -8.28 -0.59
CA CYS A 61 3.02 -6.88 -1.01
C CYS A 61 1.71 -6.08 -0.96
N ALA A 62 0.60 -6.63 -1.46
CA ALA A 62 -0.69 -5.94 -1.43
C ALA A 62 -1.20 -5.71 0.00
N LEU A 63 -1.03 -6.70 0.89
CA LEU A 63 -1.38 -6.57 2.31
C LEU A 63 -0.50 -5.54 3.02
N PHE A 64 0.81 -5.52 2.72
CA PHE A 64 1.72 -4.53 3.28
C PHE A 64 1.34 -3.10 2.88
N LEU A 65 0.90 -2.88 1.63
CA LEU A 65 0.38 -1.58 1.19
C LEU A 65 -0.85 -1.16 1.99
N LYS A 66 -1.74 -2.12 2.32
CA LYS A 66 -2.90 -1.88 3.19
C LYS A 66 -2.47 -1.40 4.57
N GLU A 67 -1.58 -2.15 5.21
CA GLU A 67 -1.10 -1.86 6.57
C GLU A 67 -0.32 -0.52 6.65
N LYS A 68 0.40 -0.16 5.59
CA LYS A 68 1.11 1.12 5.51
C LYS A 68 0.14 2.29 5.41
N ARG A 69 -0.96 2.13 4.67
CA ARG A 69 -2.02 3.14 4.58
C ARG A 69 -2.71 3.35 5.92
N GLU A 70 -3.08 2.27 6.60
CA GLU A 70 -3.75 2.35 7.92
C GLU A 70 -2.89 3.13 8.93
N ARG A 71 -1.58 2.83 8.99
CA ARG A 71 -0.62 3.58 9.82
C ARG A 71 -0.36 5.02 9.35
N GLY A 72 -0.44 5.30 8.05
CA GLY A 72 -0.31 6.65 7.50
C GLY A 72 -1.51 7.54 7.84
N ALA A 73 -2.72 7.00 7.75
CA ALA A 73 -3.95 7.70 8.11
C ALA A 73 -4.04 8.02 9.61
N GLU A 74 -3.46 7.16 10.47
CA GLU A 74 -3.32 7.42 11.91
C GLU A 74 -2.33 8.55 12.21
N LYS A 75 -1.31 8.76 11.36
CA LYS A 75 -0.38 9.89 11.48
C LYS A 75 -1.00 11.21 11.01
N GLU A 76 -1.67 11.25 9.86
CA GLU A 76 -2.33 12.49 9.40
C GLU A 76 -3.45 12.97 10.33
N LYS A 77 -4.14 12.06 11.03
CA LYS A 77 -5.16 12.44 12.02
C LYS A 77 -4.59 13.06 13.30
N ASN A 78 -3.32 12.84 13.63
CA ASN A 78 -2.73 13.39 14.85
C ASN A 78 -2.05 14.76 14.65
N GLU A 79 -1.66 15.12 13.41
CA GLU A 79 -1.09 16.44 13.10
C GLU A 79 -2.16 17.51 12.87
N ASN A 80 -3.38 17.14 12.47
CA ASN A 80 -4.47 18.10 12.24
C ASN A 80 -5.31 18.43 13.49
N GLY A 81 -4.92 17.94 14.67
CA GLY A 81 -5.60 18.16 15.96
C GLY A 81 -4.87 19.10 16.93
N SER A 82 -3.75 19.71 16.53
CA SER A 82 -2.98 20.64 17.37
C SER A 82 -2.77 21.97 16.64
N SER A 83 -3.86 22.72 16.48
CA SER A 83 -3.82 24.14 16.11
C SER A 83 -5.08 24.84 16.62
N GLU A 84 -5.39 24.65 17.90
CA GLU A 84 -6.24 25.57 18.65
C GLU A 84 -5.48 25.95 19.94
N GLU A 85 -5.53 27.24 20.24
CA GLU A 85 -4.94 27.94 21.38
C GLU A 85 -3.42 28.18 21.34
N GLU A 86 -3.04 29.35 20.80
CA GLU A 86 -2.32 30.35 21.60
C GLU A 86 -2.54 31.75 20.98
N GLY A 87 -3.79 32.21 21.13
CA GLY A 87 -4.13 33.61 20.96
C GLY A 87 -3.97 34.37 22.28
N LYS A 88 -3.33 35.54 22.21
CA LYS A 88 -3.14 36.57 23.25
C LYS A 88 -2.04 36.33 24.28
N GLN A 89 -0.83 36.67 23.87
CA GLN A 89 0.17 37.24 24.78
C GLN A 89 -0.34 38.62 25.22
N LEU A 90 -0.90 38.70 26.44
CA LEU A 90 -1.31 39.94 27.08
C LEU A 90 -0.09 40.67 27.64
N ASN A 91 0.01 41.91 27.22
CA ASN A 91 0.92 42.94 27.65
C ASN A 91 0.65 43.27 29.12
N ILE A 92 1.64 43.14 29.99
CA ILE A 92 1.73 43.97 31.20
C ILE A 92 3.16 44.50 31.34
N SER A 93 3.24 45.82 31.36
CA SER A 93 4.42 46.61 31.71
C SER A 93 4.66 46.55 33.22
N GLU A 94 5.92 46.56 33.63
CA GLU A 94 6.43 47.33 34.77
C GLU A 94 7.92 47.60 34.59
#